data_AF-A0A369UNI0-F1
#
_entry.id   AF-A0A369UNI0-F1
#
_cell.length_a   1.000
_cell.length_b   1.000
_cell.length_c   1.000
_cell.angle_alpha   90.00
_cell.angle_beta   90.00
_cell.angle_gamma   90.00
#
_symmetry.space_group_name_H-M   'P 1'
#
loop_
_entity.id
_entity.type
_entity.pdbx_description
1 polymer ?
#
loop_
_entity_poly.entity_id
_entity_poly.type
_entity_poly.pdbx_seq_one_letter_code
_entity_poly.pdbx_strand_id
1 'polypeptide(L)'
;MKPRLSLLRRALSCQLALMLLQAGIPAHAQPRDEQTACHPLAACEQAQDELDAKLEARFGPQALQQRHAHAAVDVLTLGDGAQRVYVFIPTQPALHGNVPMVFLHHGWQGMNPKNFGGLIDHLARSGQVVIYPVYQESAQTSPQIVTLAAAQADRRALTALAEQRELTPDPTRVLYYGYSMGAAISLNLALDYQRYQLPAPRALVLAAPGDAYHVVHGDEGRSIIGAVEKLPAELPVAILTGAADTSIGLPTARTLAARLCGIRADRRVLMVLPSDENNGKKVLAGHGSPGAPDSRYDFPLTKRTPAGANEPNRAIPTHIPGRSDFEPSASLNQLDFYGYWKVIDAMTDSLRDGKLPDAVFGNGTPEQLYLGRWPDGSEYTPIKLEQPCS
;
A
#
# COMPACT_ATOMS: atom_id res chain seq x y z
N MET A 1 12.94 32.42 -1.82
CA MET A 1 13.19 31.15 -2.56
C MET A 1 14.69 31.02 -2.84
N LYS A 2 15.45 30.27 -2.03
CA LYS A 2 16.85 29.85 -2.28
C LYS A 2 17.47 28.84 -1.28
N PRO A 3 16.86 28.41 -0.15
CA PRO A 3 17.57 27.48 0.77
C PRO A 3 17.42 25.99 0.40
N ARG A 4 16.34 25.57 -0.28
CA ARG A 4 16.06 24.15 -0.57
C ARG A 4 17.04 23.46 -1.54
N LEU A 5 17.69 24.20 -2.43
CA LEU A 5 18.71 23.62 -3.33
C LEU A 5 20.05 23.34 -2.64
N SER A 6 20.30 23.96 -1.47
CA SER A 6 21.61 23.84 -0.81
C SER A 6 21.76 22.55 0.01
N LEU A 7 20.68 22.10 0.65
CA LEU A 7 20.66 20.86 1.44
C LEU A 7 20.75 19.62 0.55
N LEU A 8 19.97 19.57 -0.55
CA LEU A 8 20.02 18.44 -1.50
C LEU A 8 21.39 18.31 -2.17
N ARG A 9 22.03 19.43 -2.53
CA ARG A 9 23.38 19.43 -3.10
C ARG A 9 24.44 18.98 -2.10
N ARG A 10 24.30 19.36 -0.82
CA ARG A 10 25.19 18.89 0.25
C ARG A 10 25.02 17.40 0.52
N ALA A 11 23.79 16.88 0.54
CA ALA A 11 23.50 15.46 0.70
C ALA A 11 24.06 14.60 -0.45
N LEU A 12 23.86 15.00 -1.71
CA LEU A 12 24.44 14.29 -2.87
C LEU A 12 25.98 14.34 -2.88
N SER A 13 26.59 15.48 -2.51
CA SER A 13 28.05 15.57 -2.36
C SER A 13 28.58 14.72 -1.20
N CYS A 14 27.85 14.57 -0.07
CA CYS A 14 28.24 13.68 1.03
C CYS A 14 28.16 12.20 0.60
N GLN A 15 27.13 11.77 -0.17
CA GLN A 15 27.00 10.37 -0.65
C GLN A 15 28.17 9.95 -1.56
N LEU A 16 28.62 10.83 -2.45
CA LEU A 16 29.74 10.55 -3.33
C LEU A 16 31.08 10.44 -2.56
N ALA A 17 31.27 11.28 -1.54
CA ALA A 17 32.46 11.23 -0.68
C ALA A 17 32.51 9.95 0.17
N LEU A 18 31.37 9.53 0.73
CA LEU A 18 31.28 8.30 1.53
C LEU A 18 31.53 7.04 0.69
N MET A 19 31.02 7.01 -0.55
CA MET A 19 31.29 5.91 -1.51
C MET A 19 32.76 5.82 -1.92
N LEU A 20 33.44 6.95 -2.12
CA LEU A 20 34.86 6.97 -2.48
C LEU A 20 35.76 6.51 -1.32
N LEU A 21 35.39 6.82 -0.07
CA LEU A 21 36.08 6.35 1.14
C LEU A 21 35.88 4.85 1.37
N GLN A 22 34.68 4.32 1.14
CA GLN A 22 34.40 2.87 1.23
C GLN A 22 35.07 2.05 0.10
N ALA A 23 35.34 2.67 -1.05
CA ALA A 23 36.03 2.05 -2.17
C ALA A 23 37.57 2.06 -2.06
N GLY A 24 38.15 2.64 -1.01
CA GLY A 24 39.60 2.63 -0.78
C GLY A 24 40.42 3.42 -1.80
N ILE A 25 39.82 4.39 -2.51
CA ILE A 25 40.52 5.20 -3.51
C ILE A 25 41.10 6.46 -2.82
N PRO A 26 42.43 6.60 -2.69
CA PRO A 26 43.01 7.74 -2.00
C PRO A 26 42.95 8.99 -2.89
N ALA A 27 42.27 10.04 -2.41
CA ALA A 27 42.41 11.38 -2.97
C ALA A 27 43.81 11.91 -2.66
N HIS A 28 44.64 12.14 -3.68
CA HIS A 28 45.96 12.76 -3.53
C HIS A 28 45.83 14.23 -3.13
N ALA A 29 46.02 14.53 -1.84
CA ALA A 29 46.37 15.86 -1.34
C ALA A 29 47.20 15.74 -0.05
N GLN A 30 48.34 16.43 0.01
CA GLN A 30 49.27 16.48 1.15
C GLN A 30 48.72 17.29 2.35
N PRO A 31 49.23 17.06 3.58
CA PRO A 31 48.53 17.39 4.82
C PRO A 31 48.85 18.82 5.32
N ARG A 32 47.82 19.55 5.72
CA ARG A 32 47.89 20.64 6.71
C ARG A 32 46.66 20.56 7.61
N ASP A 33 46.91 20.66 8.92
CA ASP A 33 45.98 20.77 10.05
C ASP A 33 45.11 19.55 10.39
N GLU A 34 45.61 18.74 11.34
CA GLU A 34 44.90 17.61 11.98
C GLU A 34 43.74 18.00 12.92
N GLN A 35 43.34 19.28 12.99
CA GLN A 35 42.18 19.73 13.78
C GLN A 35 40.96 20.16 12.95
N THR A 36 41.03 20.15 11.61
CA THR A 36 39.88 20.54 10.74
C THR A 36 39.27 19.37 9.95
N ALA A 37 39.83 18.17 10.04
CA ALA A 37 39.37 17.01 9.25
C ALA A 37 38.12 16.30 9.80
N CYS A 38 37.75 16.47 11.08
CA CYS A 38 36.56 15.84 11.68
C CYS A 38 35.27 16.67 11.55
N HIS A 39 35.36 17.98 11.27
CA HIS A 39 34.20 18.85 11.13
C HIS A 39 33.24 18.49 9.97
N PRO A 40 33.70 18.01 8.80
CA PRO A 40 32.81 17.63 7.70
C PRO A 40 32.01 16.35 7.98
N LEU A 41 32.64 15.37 8.65
CA LEU A 41 32.01 14.08 8.95
C LEU A 41 30.94 14.22 10.02
N ALA A 42 31.26 14.85 11.15
CA ALA A 42 30.29 15.12 12.21
C ALA A 42 29.10 15.97 11.72
N ALA A 43 29.33 16.90 10.78
CA ALA A 43 28.28 17.69 10.17
C ALA A 43 27.43 16.90 9.15
N CYS A 44 28.00 15.95 8.38
CA CYS A 44 27.20 15.04 7.53
C CYS A 44 26.39 14.06 8.40
N GLU A 45 26.94 13.54 9.51
CA GLU A 45 26.24 12.66 10.45
C GLU A 45 25.04 13.37 11.10
N GLN A 46 25.24 14.58 11.62
CA GLN A 46 24.15 15.40 12.16
C GLN A 46 23.05 15.70 11.14
N ALA A 47 23.41 15.97 9.88
CA ALA A 47 22.43 16.23 8.82
C ALA A 47 21.62 14.97 8.45
N GLN A 48 22.24 13.80 8.49
CA GLN A 48 21.57 12.51 8.26
C GLN A 48 20.63 12.18 9.43
N ASP A 49 21.08 12.33 10.68
CA ASP A 49 20.24 12.11 11.85
C ASP A 49 19.03 13.05 11.89
N GLU A 50 19.21 14.31 11.49
CA GLU A 50 18.09 15.25 11.34
C GLU A 50 17.10 14.83 10.24
N LEU A 51 17.58 14.26 9.14
CA LEU A 51 16.73 13.78 8.06
C LEU A 51 15.96 12.54 8.51
N ASP A 52 16.63 11.57 9.11
CA ASP A 52 16.02 10.36 9.65
C ASP A 52 14.97 10.67 10.69
N ALA A 53 15.25 11.58 11.64
CA ALA A 53 14.28 12.01 12.63
C ALA A 53 13.02 12.62 11.99
N LYS A 54 13.18 13.39 10.90
CA LYS A 54 12.05 13.95 10.14
C LYS A 54 11.26 12.87 9.40
N LEU A 55 11.93 11.88 8.85
CA LEU A 55 11.30 10.77 8.14
C LEU A 55 10.57 9.84 9.10
N GLU A 56 11.17 9.54 10.25
CA GLU A 56 10.57 8.79 11.35
C GLU A 56 9.32 9.47 11.88
N ALA A 57 9.41 10.77 12.18
CA ALA A 57 8.26 11.57 12.65
C ALA A 57 7.11 11.67 11.62
N ARG A 58 7.35 11.29 10.36
CA ARG A 58 6.36 11.34 9.28
C ARG A 58 5.80 9.96 8.91
N PHE A 59 6.62 8.92 8.94
CA PHE A 59 6.28 7.59 8.41
C PHE A 59 6.32 6.48 9.46
N GLY A 60 6.86 6.76 10.65
CA GLY A 60 6.94 5.78 11.72
C GLY A 60 5.58 5.39 12.29
N PRO A 61 5.50 4.29 13.05
CA PRO A 61 4.24 3.80 13.62
C PRO A 61 3.48 4.86 14.42
N GLN A 62 4.19 5.66 15.21
CA GLN A 62 3.61 6.76 16.00
C GLN A 62 3.01 7.85 15.11
N ALA A 63 3.68 8.19 14.00
CA ALA A 63 3.16 9.14 13.04
C ALA A 63 1.87 8.62 12.39
N LEU A 64 1.80 7.33 12.04
CA LEU A 64 0.60 6.73 11.47
C LEU A 64 -0.56 6.64 12.48
N GLN A 65 -0.28 6.38 13.76
CA GLN A 65 -1.29 6.46 14.83
C GLN A 65 -1.85 7.89 14.98
N GLN A 66 -0.99 8.90 14.92
CA GLN A 66 -1.41 10.31 15.01
C GLN A 66 -2.33 10.74 13.86
N ARG A 67 -2.34 10.00 12.73
CA ARG A 67 -3.29 10.20 11.63
C ARG A 67 -4.70 9.71 11.95
N HIS A 68 -4.91 8.97 13.05
CA HIS A 68 -6.23 8.44 13.41
C HIS A 68 -7.13 9.55 13.97
N ALA A 69 -7.83 10.25 13.08
CA ALA A 69 -8.79 11.29 13.42
C ALA A 69 -10.13 10.74 13.94
N HIS A 70 -10.38 9.44 13.75
CA HIS A 70 -11.61 8.76 14.15
C HIS A 70 -11.32 7.69 15.20
N ALA A 71 -12.12 7.67 16.27
CA ALA A 71 -11.92 6.79 17.41
C ALA A 71 -12.39 5.35 17.16
N ALA A 72 -13.23 5.12 16.15
CA ALA A 72 -13.76 3.80 15.85
C ALA A 72 -14.17 3.65 14.37
N VAL A 73 -14.59 2.43 14.00
CA VAL A 73 -15.01 2.06 12.65
C VAL A 73 -16.38 1.36 12.74
N ASP A 74 -17.37 1.88 12.03
CA ASP A 74 -18.63 1.17 11.79
C ASP A 74 -18.47 0.22 10.60
N VAL A 75 -19.10 -0.95 10.69
CA VAL A 75 -19.02 -1.99 9.67
C VAL A 75 -20.41 -2.24 9.09
N LEU A 76 -20.55 -2.01 7.80
CA LEU A 76 -21.74 -2.40 7.04
C LEU A 76 -21.41 -3.66 6.23
N THR A 77 -22.13 -4.74 6.50
CA THR A 77 -22.02 -6.00 5.74
C THR A 77 -23.25 -6.16 4.86
N LEU A 78 -23.04 -6.34 3.55
CA LEU A 78 -24.12 -6.45 2.58
C LEU A 78 -23.90 -7.69 1.72
N GLY A 79 -25.00 -8.36 1.33
CA GLY A 79 -24.92 -9.56 0.50
C GLY A 79 -24.32 -10.77 1.24
N ASP A 80 -24.10 -11.85 0.49
CA ASP A 80 -23.65 -13.15 0.98
C ASP A 80 -22.76 -13.86 -0.04
N GLY A 81 -21.93 -14.82 0.43
CA GLY A 81 -21.03 -15.58 -0.45
C GLY A 81 -20.10 -14.66 -1.25
N ALA A 82 -19.89 -14.96 -2.53
CA ALA A 82 -19.11 -14.10 -3.43
C ALA A 82 -19.74 -12.71 -3.66
N GLN A 83 -21.02 -12.52 -3.39
CA GLN A 83 -21.70 -11.22 -3.55
C GLN A 83 -21.62 -10.36 -2.29
N ARG A 84 -20.92 -10.83 -1.25
CA ARG A 84 -20.72 -10.08 -0.01
C ARG A 84 -19.75 -8.92 -0.23
N VAL A 85 -20.03 -7.81 0.45
CA VAL A 85 -19.10 -6.69 0.61
C VAL A 85 -19.11 -6.24 2.07
N TYR A 86 -17.91 -5.96 2.58
CA TYR A 86 -17.72 -5.26 3.85
C TYR A 86 -17.38 -3.80 3.55
N VAL A 87 -18.03 -2.88 4.26
CA VAL A 87 -17.76 -1.46 4.16
C VAL A 87 -17.37 -0.96 5.54
N PHE A 88 -16.16 -0.41 5.65
CA PHE A 88 -15.58 0.11 6.86
C PHE A 88 -15.69 1.63 6.84
N ILE A 89 -16.47 2.18 7.76
CA ILE A 89 -16.88 3.57 7.78
C ILE A 89 -16.27 4.25 9.01
N PRO A 90 -15.50 5.33 8.85
CA PRO A 90 -14.96 6.07 9.98
C PRO A 90 -16.08 6.63 10.86
N THR A 91 -15.95 6.49 12.18
CA THR A 91 -16.93 7.01 13.14
C THR A 91 -16.25 7.61 14.36
N GLN A 92 -16.96 8.50 15.05
CA GLN A 92 -16.46 9.27 16.19
C GLN A 92 -15.22 10.12 15.84
N PRO A 93 -15.38 11.22 15.07
CA PRO A 93 -16.65 11.77 14.56
C PRO A 93 -17.18 11.03 13.33
N ALA A 94 -18.49 11.12 13.05
CA ALA A 94 -19.05 10.53 11.83
C ALA A 94 -18.68 11.36 10.58
N LEU A 95 -18.62 10.69 9.43
CA LEU A 95 -18.49 11.36 8.13
C LEU A 95 -19.85 11.84 7.61
N HIS A 96 -19.83 12.81 6.68
CA HIS A 96 -21.02 13.35 6.01
C HIS A 96 -20.72 13.70 4.55
N GLY A 97 -21.70 13.48 3.66
CA GLY A 97 -21.65 13.95 2.26
C GLY A 97 -20.63 13.22 1.38
N ASN A 98 -19.78 13.98 0.70
CA ASN A 98 -18.77 13.45 -0.23
C ASN A 98 -17.53 13.01 0.54
N VAL A 99 -17.26 11.71 0.54
CA VAL A 99 -16.19 11.10 1.35
C VAL A 99 -15.10 10.48 0.48
N PRO A 100 -13.84 10.49 0.94
CA PRO A 100 -12.78 9.80 0.23
C PRO A 100 -12.95 8.29 0.38
N MET A 101 -12.68 7.54 -0.68
CA MET A 101 -12.93 6.09 -0.73
C MET A 101 -11.71 5.31 -1.22
N VAL A 102 -11.45 4.19 -0.56
CA VAL A 102 -10.48 3.18 -0.98
C VAL A 102 -11.23 1.89 -1.32
N PHE A 103 -11.16 1.48 -2.57
CA PHE A 103 -11.63 0.16 -3.00
C PHE A 103 -10.47 -0.82 -2.85
N LEU A 104 -10.56 -1.70 -1.84
CA LEU A 104 -9.51 -2.63 -1.46
C LEU A 104 -9.86 -4.02 -1.98
N HIS A 105 -9.24 -4.40 -3.10
CA HIS A 105 -9.42 -5.70 -3.72
C HIS A 105 -8.34 -6.66 -3.21
N HIS A 106 -8.76 -7.70 -2.48
CA HIS A 106 -7.87 -8.68 -1.87
C HIS A 106 -7.21 -9.64 -2.87
N GLY A 107 -6.39 -10.58 -2.39
CA GLY A 107 -5.77 -11.62 -3.22
C GLY A 107 -6.63 -12.87 -3.30
N TRP A 108 -6.19 -13.89 -4.04
CA TRP A 108 -6.91 -15.17 -4.08
C TRP A 108 -7.11 -15.75 -2.68
N GLN A 109 -8.32 -16.22 -2.38
CA GLN A 109 -8.77 -16.73 -1.07
C GLN A 109 -8.76 -15.71 0.08
N GLY A 110 -8.58 -14.43 -0.21
CA GLY A 110 -8.55 -13.35 0.78
C GLY A 110 -9.93 -12.91 1.31
N MET A 111 -10.98 -13.72 1.24
CA MET A 111 -12.35 -13.28 1.56
C MET A 111 -12.54 -12.72 2.98
N ASN A 112 -11.70 -13.14 3.94
CA ASN A 112 -11.73 -12.63 5.31
C ASN A 112 -10.82 -11.40 5.43
N PRO A 113 -11.34 -10.23 5.88
CA PRO A 113 -10.55 -9.00 5.93
C PRO A 113 -9.44 -9.02 6.98
N LYS A 114 -9.39 -10.03 7.86
CA LYS A 114 -8.38 -10.18 8.92
C LYS A 114 -6.97 -9.85 8.46
N ASN A 115 -6.50 -10.43 7.35
CA ASN A 115 -5.11 -10.26 6.88
C ASN A 115 -4.75 -8.82 6.51
N PHE A 116 -5.75 -7.98 6.22
CA PHE A 116 -5.59 -6.55 5.97
C PHE A 116 -6.14 -5.70 7.13
N GLY A 117 -6.56 -6.31 8.24
CA GLY A 117 -7.32 -5.64 9.29
C GLY A 117 -6.59 -4.42 9.86
N GLY A 118 -5.27 -4.48 10.02
CA GLY A 118 -4.46 -3.34 10.44
C GLY A 118 -4.48 -2.18 9.43
N LEU A 119 -4.34 -2.49 8.13
CA LEU A 119 -4.42 -1.49 7.05
C LEU A 119 -5.84 -0.90 6.94
N ILE A 120 -6.86 -1.74 7.00
CA ILE A 120 -8.27 -1.33 6.95
C ILE A 120 -8.58 -0.40 8.13
N ASP A 121 -8.20 -0.79 9.35
CA ASP A 121 -8.41 0.03 10.55
C ASP A 121 -7.69 1.37 10.43
N HIS A 122 -6.44 1.35 9.97
CA HIS A 122 -5.65 2.55 9.78
C HIS A 122 -6.31 3.51 8.77
N LEU A 123 -6.65 3.03 7.57
CA LEU A 123 -7.28 3.85 6.54
C LEU A 123 -8.63 4.40 7.00
N ALA A 124 -9.46 3.56 7.61
CA ALA A 124 -10.75 3.99 8.16
C ALA A 124 -10.56 5.04 9.24
N ARG A 125 -9.71 4.76 10.24
CA ARG A 125 -9.50 5.73 11.33
C ARG A 125 -8.79 7.01 10.90
N SER A 126 -8.11 6.99 9.75
CA SER A 126 -7.55 8.17 9.08
C SER A 126 -8.55 8.91 8.16
N GLY A 127 -9.82 8.47 8.12
CA GLY A 127 -10.93 9.19 7.48
C GLY A 127 -11.33 8.68 6.09
N GLN A 128 -10.85 7.51 5.67
CA GLN A 128 -11.24 6.88 4.39
C GLN A 128 -12.41 5.92 4.59
N VAL A 129 -13.41 5.93 3.70
CA VAL A 129 -14.32 4.78 3.62
C VAL A 129 -13.62 3.66 2.85
N VAL A 130 -13.49 2.48 3.45
CA VAL A 130 -12.85 1.33 2.81
C VAL A 130 -13.89 0.31 2.38
N ILE A 131 -13.92 -0.03 1.09
CA ILE A 131 -14.83 -1.02 0.51
C ILE A 131 -14.01 -2.28 0.22
N TYR A 132 -14.47 -3.42 0.77
CA TYR A 132 -13.80 -4.72 0.66
C TYR A 132 -14.79 -5.75 0.09
N PRO A 133 -14.81 -5.95 -1.24
CA PRO A 133 -15.66 -6.96 -1.87
C PRO A 133 -15.07 -8.36 -1.66
N VAL A 134 -15.93 -9.36 -1.47
CA VAL A 134 -15.53 -10.76 -1.27
C VAL A 134 -15.28 -11.49 -2.60
N TYR A 135 -16.15 -11.30 -3.60
CA TYR A 135 -16.09 -11.76 -5.01
C TYR A 135 -15.72 -13.24 -5.28
N GLN A 136 -15.51 -14.06 -4.25
CA GLN A 136 -15.04 -15.43 -4.29
C GLN A 136 -15.77 -16.24 -3.20
N GLU A 137 -16.20 -17.46 -3.53
CA GLU A 137 -16.81 -18.37 -2.54
C GLU A 137 -15.81 -19.35 -1.96
N SER A 138 -14.87 -19.81 -2.79
CA SER A 138 -13.87 -20.81 -2.44
C SER A 138 -12.71 -20.83 -3.44
N ALA A 139 -11.74 -21.72 -3.21
CA ALA A 139 -10.64 -21.99 -4.14
C ALA A 139 -11.10 -22.47 -5.53
N GLN A 140 -12.33 -22.99 -5.64
CA GLN A 140 -12.91 -23.51 -6.88
C GLN A 140 -13.67 -22.45 -7.68
N THR A 141 -13.79 -21.23 -7.15
CA THR A 141 -14.35 -20.11 -7.93
C THR A 141 -13.51 -19.95 -9.19
N SER A 142 -14.13 -19.71 -10.35
CA SER A 142 -13.37 -19.38 -11.56
C SER A 142 -12.74 -18.00 -11.40
N PRO A 143 -11.42 -17.82 -11.64
CA PRO A 143 -10.83 -16.49 -11.64
C PRO A 143 -11.35 -15.63 -12.81
N GLN A 144 -11.98 -16.21 -13.83
CA GLN A 144 -12.54 -15.45 -14.96
C GLN A 144 -13.75 -14.59 -14.56
N ILE A 145 -14.42 -14.89 -13.44
CA ILE A 145 -15.64 -14.18 -13.01
C ILE A 145 -15.40 -13.10 -11.94
N VAL A 146 -14.23 -13.08 -11.30
CA VAL A 146 -14.01 -12.30 -10.07
C VAL A 146 -14.04 -10.79 -10.30
N THR A 147 -13.63 -10.29 -11.48
CA THR A 147 -13.75 -8.85 -11.79
C THR A 147 -15.21 -8.40 -11.81
N LEU A 148 -16.10 -9.17 -12.45
CA LEU A 148 -17.52 -8.82 -12.50
C LEU A 148 -18.16 -8.94 -11.11
N ALA A 149 -17.81 -9.97 -10.34
CA ALA A 149 -18.32 -10.15 -8.98
C ALA A 149 -17.85 -9.02 -8.04
N ALA A 150 -16.59 -8.59 -8.14
CA ALA A 150 -16.06 -7.45 -7.39
C ALA A 150 -16.83 -6.16 -7.72
N ALA A 151 -17.00 -5.84 -9.01
CA ALA A 151 -17.78 -4.68 -9.44
C ALA A 151 -19.22 -4.67 -8.91
N GLN A 152 -19.88 -5.83 -8.89
CA GLN A 152 -21.25 -5.97 -8.37
C GLN A 152 -21.30 -5.72 -6.85
N ALA A 153 -20.34 -6.26 -6.11
CA ALA A 153 -20.20 -6.07 -4.67
C ALA A 153 -19.87 -4.60 -4.32
N ASP A 154 -18.96 -3.98 -5.06
CA ASP A 154 -18.61 -2.56 -4.91
C ASP A 154 -19.79 -1.63 -5.18
N ARG A 155 -20.53 -1.85 -6.28
CA ARG A 155 -21.73 -1.07 -6.58
C ARG A 155 -22.80 -1.22 -5.49
N ARG A 156 -22.94 -2.42 -4.91
CA ARG A 156 -23.84 -2.63 -3.76
C ARG A 156 -23.44 -1.80 -2.56
N ALA A 157 -22.14 -1.72 -2.26
CA ALA A 157 -21.63 -0.85 -1.19
C ALA A 157 -21.95 0.62 -1.46
N LEU A 158 -21.73 1.09 -2.70
CA LEU A 158 -22.04 2.47 -3.09
C LEU A 158 -23.52 2.82 -2.95
N THR A 159 -24.42 1.95 -3.41
CA THR A 159 -25.86 2.14 -3.23
C THR A 159 -26.23 2.23 -1.75
N ALA A 160 -25.74 1.30 -0.92
CA ALA A 160 -26.07 1.28 0.49
C ALA A 160 -25.47 2.46 1.28
N LEU A 161 -24.27 2.92 0.93
CA LEU A 161 -23.67 4.13 1.51
C LEU A 161 -24.53 5.37 1.23
N ALA A 162 -24.99 5.52 -0.02
CA ALA A 162 -25.85 6.64 -0.39
C ALA A 162 -27.21 6.58 0.32
N GLU A 163 -27.85 5.41 0.33
CA GLU A 163 -29.21 5.25 0.86
C GLU A 163 -29.29 5.16 2.39
N GLN A 164 -28.31 4.52 3.04
CA GLN A 164 -28.37 4.22 4.48
C GLN A 164 -27.49 5.12 5.34
N ARG A 165 -26.55 5.85 4.72
CA ARG A 165 -25.59 6.71 5.43
C ARG A 165 -25.44 8.10 4.84
N GLU A 166 -26.12 8.40 3.72
CA GLU A 166 -26.00 9.67 3.00
C GLU A 166 -24.55 10.00 2.62
N LEU A 167 -23.74 8.95 2.39
CA LEU A 167 -22.35 9.06 1.99
C LEU A 167 -22.22 8.74 0.51
N THR A 168 -21.55 9.60 -0.24
CA THR A 168 -21.26 9.37 -1.66
C THR A 168 -19.77 9.55 -1.94
N PRO A 169 -19.21 8.91 -2.99
CA PRO A 169 -17.80 9.08 -3.32
C PRO A 169 -17.49 10.53 -3.66
N ASP A 170 -16.44 11.08 -3.05
CA ASP A 170 -15.80 12.28 -3.57
C ASP A 170 -15.09 11.94 -4.89
N PRO A 171 -15.51 12.51 -6.04
CA PRO A 171 -14.96 12.14 -7.35
C PRO A 171 -13.47 12.47 -7.51
N THR A 172 -12.90 13.27 -6.62
CA THR A 172 -11.47 13.63 -6.62
C THR A 172 -10.64 12.75 -5.70
N ARG A 173 -11.27 11.99 -4.79
CA ARG A 173 -10.60 11.20 -3.74
C ARG A 173 -11.02 9.73 -3.76
N VAL A 174 -10.86 9.10 -4.92
CA VAL A 174 -11.06 7.65 -5.12
C VAL A 174 -9.73 6.97 -5.42
N LEU A 175 -9.33 6.04 -4.56
CA LEU A 175 -8.16 5.19 -4.74
C LEU A 175 -8.62 3.75 -4.96
N TYR A 176 -8.07 3.06 -5.96
CA TYR A 176 -8.17 1.59 -5.99
C TYR A 176 -6.85 1.00 -5.51
N TYR A 177 -6.96 0.13 -4.53
CA TYR A 177 -5.87 -0.69 -4.02
C TYR A 177 -6.13 -2.14 -4.40
N GLY A 178 -5.13 -2.78 -5.01
CA GLY A 178 -5.23 -4.18 -5.39
C GLY A 178 -4.02 -4.96 -4.89
N TYR A 179 -4.26 -6.02 -4.13
CA TYR A 179 -3.23 -6.96 -3.71
C TYR A 179 -3.30 -8.26 -4.51
N SER A 180 -2.15 -8.78 -4.99
CA SER A 180 -2.11 -10.06 -5.72
C SER A 180 -3.12 -10.05 -6.87
N MET A 181 -4.01 -11.05 -6.99
CA MET A 181 -5.06 -11.04 -8.01
C MET A 181 -5.98 -9.80 -7.95
N GLY A 182 -6.15 -9.18 -6.78
CA GLY A 182 -6.86 -7.91 -6.63
C GLY A 182 -6.23 -6.75 -7.39
N ALA A 183 -4.94 -6.82 -7.72
CA ALA A 183 -4.30 -5.87 -8.64
C ALA A 183 -4.87 -5.99 -10.06
N ALA A 184 -5.03 -7.22 -10.56
CA ALA A 184 -5.66 -7.46 -11.86
C ALA A 184 -7.12 -7.00 -11.88
N ILE A 185 -7.87 -7.27 -10.80
CA ILE A 185 -9.25 -6.78 -10.63
C ILE A 185 -9.26 -5.25 -10.67
N SER A 186 -8.45 -4.58 -9.85
CA SER A 186 -8.37 -3.11 -9.79
C SER A 186 -8.06 -2.48 -11.15
N LEU A 187 -7.11 -3.07 -11.90
CA LEU A 187 -6.77 -2.63 -13.25
C LEU A 187 -7.94 -2.75 -14.21
N ASN A 188 -8.67 -3.87 -14.18
CA ASN A 188 -9.82 -4.09 -15.03
C ASN A 188 -10.98 -3.14 -14.72
N LEU A 189 -11.23 -2.88 -13.43
CA LEU A 189 -12.24 -1.91 -13.00
C LEU A 189 -11.84 -0.50 -13.42
N ALA A 190 -10.55 -0.14 -13.32
CA ALA A 190 -10.05 1.16 -13.76
C ALA A 190 -10.17 1.35 -15.29
N LEU A 191 -9.94 0.29 -16.06
CA LEU A 191 -10.04 0.30 -17.53
C LEU A 191 -11.46 0.56 -18.04
N ASP A 192 -12.48 0.13 -17.31
CA ASP A 192 -13.87 0.16 -17.77
C ASP A 192 -14.86 0.54 -16.65
N TYR A 193 -14.48 1.51 -15.80
CA TYR A 193 -15.25 1.90 -14.62
C TYR A 193 -16.69 2.31 -14.96
N GLN A 194 -16.90 2.91 -16.13
CA GLN A 194 -18.22 3.33 -16.60
C GLN A 194 -19.14 2.13 -16.85
N ARG A 195 -18.64 1.06 -17.51
CA ARG A 195 -19.38 -0.18 -17.70
C ARG A 195 -19.72 -0.83 -16.37
N TYR A 196 -18.79 -0.80 -15.42
CA TYR A 196 -19.00 -1.34 -14.08
C TYR A 196 -19.83 -0.45 -13.17
N GLN A 197 -20.16 0.78 -13.61
CA GLN A 197 -20.90 1.78 -12.84
C GLN A 197 -20.20 2.12 -11.51
N LEU A 198 -18.88 2.21 -11.54
CA LEU A 198 -18.03 2.60 -10.42
C LEU A 198 -17.50 4.02 -10.63
N PRO A 199 -17.10 4.72 -9.56
CA PRO A 199 -16.41 6.00 -9.72
C PRO A 199 -15.04 5.78 -10.37
N ALA A 200 -14.63 6.70 -11.25
CA ALA A 200 -13.31 6.67 -11.86
C ALA A 200 -12.22 6.74 -10.79
N PRO A 201 -11.22 5.84 -10.78
CA PRO A 201 -10.10 5.96 -9.85
C PRO A 201 -9.28 7.20 -10.20
N ARG A 202 -8.79 7.87 -9.16
CA ARG A 202 -7.87 9.01 -9.26
C ARG A 202 -6.42 8.61 -9.02
N ALA A 203 -6.20 7.40 -8.53
CA ALA A 203 -4.91 6.75 -8.38
C ALA A 203 -5.08 5.22 -8.28
N LEU A 204 -4.04 4.47 -8.61
CA LEU A 204 -3.93 3.03 -8.37
C LEU A 204 -2.70 2.72 -7.50
N VAL A 205 -2.88 1.84 -6.52
CA VAL A 205 -1.80 1.20 -5.78
C VAL A 205 -1.92 -0.32 -5.95
N LEU A 206 -0.90 -0.94 -6.55
CA LEU A 206 -0.89 -2.36 -6.90
C LEU A 206 0.21 -3.06 -6.08
N ALA A 207 -0.19 -3.80 -5.05
CA ALA A 207 0.73 -4.46 -4.13
C ALA A 207 0.89 -5.94 -4.47
N ALA A 208 2.14 -6.39 -4.65
CA ALA A 208 2.51 -7.77 -4.99
C ALA A 208 1.59 -8.37 -6.07
N PRO A 209 1.46 -7.71 -7.25
CA PRO A 209 0.41 -8.02 -8.21
C PRO A 209 0.45 -9.47 -8.69
N GLY A 210 -0.72 -10.05 -8.92
CA GLY A 210 -0.91 -11.41 -9.39
C GLY A 210 -2.02 -11.47 -10.45
N ASP A 211 -2.26 -12.67 -10.97
CA ASP A 211 -3.14 -12.92 -12.12
C ASP A 211 -3.69 -14.36 -12.08
N ALA A 212 -4.67 -14.68 -12.92
CA ALA A 212 -5.40 -15.95 -12.94
C ALA A 212 -4.51 -17.18 -13.13
N TYR A 213 -3.47 -17.11 -13.97
CA TYR A 213 -2.59 -18.26 -14.25
C TYR A 213 -1.78 -18.71 -13.03
N HIS A 214 -1.69 -17.89 -11.98
CA HIS A 214 -1.02 -18.25 -10.74
C HIS A 214 -1.86 -19.18 -9.85
N VAL A 215 -3.18 -19.26 -10.06
CA VAL A 215 -4.09 -20.02 -9.19
C VAL A 215 -4.75 -21.20 -9.89
N VAL A 216 -4.83 -21.16 -11.22
CA VAL A 216 -5.39 -22.25 -12.03
C VAL A 216 -4.67 -22.32 -13.38
N HIS A 217 -4.57 -23.51 -13.96
CA HIS A 217 -3.93 -23.76 -15.24
C HIS A 217 -4.95 -23.93 -16.38
N GLY A 218 -4.48 -23.96 -17.63
CA GLY A 218 -5.32 -24.12 -18.82
C GLY A 218 -6.13 -22.87 -19.15
N ASP A 219 -7.25 -23.04 -19.86
CA ASP A 219 -8.07 -21.93 -20.35
C ASP A 219 -8.65 -21.07 -19.21
N GLU A 220 -9.02 -21.70 -18.09
CA GLU A 220 -9.46 -21.00 -16.87
C GLU A 220 -8.36 -20.12 -16.26
N GLY A 221 -7.09 -20.43 -16.52
CA GLY A 221 -5.93 -19.69 -16.05
C GLY A 221 -5.56 -18.51 -16.94
N ARG A 222 -6.25 -18.27 -18.06
CA ARG A 222 -5.93 -17.15 -18.95
C ARG A 222 -5.90 -15.84 -18.16
N SER A 223 -4.87 -15.03 -18.40
CA SER A 223 -4.72 -13.69 -17.82
C SER A 223 -6.05 -12.94 -17.83
N ILE A 224 -6.48 -12.48 -16.67
CA ILE A 224 -7.64 -11.60 -16.56
C ILE A 224 -7.25 -10.14 -16.70
N ILE A 225 -5.96 -9.81 -16.62
CA ILE A 225 -5.47 -8.45 -16.80
C ILE A 225 -5.79 -7.97 -18.22
N GLY A 226 -6.62 -6.93 -18.32
CA GLY A 226 -7.03 -6.32 -19.58
C GLY A 226 -5.92 -5.55 -20.32
N ALA A 227 -6.32 -4.74 -21.29
CA ALA A 227 -5.42 -3.89 -22.09
C ALA A 227 -5.00 -2.64 -21.31
N VAL A 228 -4.14 -2.81 -20.30
CA VAL A 228 -3.67 -1.74 -19.39
C VAL A 228 -2.98 -0.57 -20.12
N GLU A 229 -2.55 -0.79 -21.36
CA GLU A 229 -2.00 0.22 -22.26
C GLU A 229 -3.02 1.32 -22.61
N LYS A 230 -4.32 1.06 -22.39
CA LYS A 230 -5.42 2.01 -22.59
C LYS A 230 -5.72 2.88 -21.36
N LEU A 231 -5.04 2.66 -20.24
CA LEU A 231 -5.23 3.50 -19.05
C LEU A 231 -4.85 4.95 -19.36
N PRO A 232 -5.53 5.96 -18.77
CA PRO A 232 -5.23 7.36 -19.02
C PRO A 232 -3.79 7.71 -18.66
N ALA A 233 -3.12 8.48 -19.53
CA ALA A 233 -1.73 8.87 -19.31
C ALA A 233 -1.49 9.68 -18.01
N GLU A 234 -2.55 10.34 -17.51
CA GLU A 234 -2.54 11.15 -16.29
C GLU A 234 -2.89 10.38 -15.02
N LEU A 235 -3.23 9.09 -15.09
CA LEU A 235 -3.58 8.28 -13.91
C LEU A 235 -2.30 7.92 -13.14
N PRO A 236 -2.13 8.35 -11.88
CA PRO A 236 -1.01 7.92 -11.05
C PRO A 236 -1.12 6.44 -10.70
N VAL A 237 -0.05 5.68 -10.95
CA VAL A 237 0.03 4.24 -10.67
C VAL A 237 1.32 3.92 -9.93
N ALA A 238 1.19 3.39 -8.72
CA ALA A 238 2.31 2.86 -7.95
C ALA A 238 2.20 1.33 -7.88
N ILE A 239 3.24 0.63 -8.35
CA ILE A 239 3.39 -0.81 -8.17
C ILE A 239 4.41 -1.04 -7.07
N LEU A 240 4.04 -1.81 -6.04
CA LEU A 240 4.93 -2.23 -4.96
C LEU A 240 5.02 -3.74 -4.94
N THR A 241 6.21 -4.29 -4.72
CA THR A 241 6.39 -5.73 -4.57
C THR A 241 7.63 -6.04 -3.74
N GLY A 242 7.63 -7.17 -3.06
CA GLY A 242 8.78 -7.61 -2.29
C GLY A 242 9.83 -8.31 -3.16
N ALA A 243 11.11 -8.07 -2.89
CA ALA A 243 12.22 -8.66 -3.62
C ALA A 243 12.29 -10.19 -3.47
N ALA A 244 11.72 -10.74 -2.39
CA ALA A 244 11.65 -12.19 -2.15
C ALA A 244 10.36 -12.84 -2.69
N ASP A 245 9.44 -12.06 -3.27
CA ASP A 245 8.27 -12.58 -3.99
C ASP A 245 8.64 -12.92 -5.44
N THR A 246 9.53 -13.89 -5.60
CA THR A 246 10.17 -14.20 -6.89
C THR A 246 9.28 -14.97 -7.86
N SER A 247 8.12 -15.46 -7.41
CA SER A 247 7.27 -16.38 -8.19
C SER A 247 5.97 -15.73 -8.68
N ILE A 248 5.45 -14.73 -7.96
CA ILE A 248 4.16 -14.10 -8.29
C ILE A 248 4.35 -12.60 -8.45
N GLY A 249 4.61 -11.90 -7.35
CA GLY A 249 4.56 -10.44 -7.31
C GLY A 249 5.62 -9.77 -8.17
N LEU A 250 6.90 -10.11 -7.97
CA LEU A 250 7.99 -9.41 -8.66
C LEU A 250 7.98 -9.63 -10.18
N PRO A 251 7.82 -10.87 -10.71
CA PRO A 251 7.69 -11.08 -12.15
C PRO A 251 6.47 -10.36 -12.77
N THR A 252 5.31 -10.43 -12.09
CA THR A 252 4.08 -9.78 -12.56
C THR A 252 4.20 -8.26 -12.52
N ALA A 253 4.80 -7.71 -11.46
CA ALA A 253 5.03 -6.28 -11.30
C ALA A 253 5.91 -5.71 -12.42
N ARG A 254 7.00 -6.40 -12.77
CA ARG A 254 7.87 -6.03 -13.90
C ARG A 254 7.13 -6.09 -15.24
N THR A 255 6.35 -7.14 -15.45
CA THR A 255 5.54 -7.30 -16.66
C THR A 255 4.52 -6.18 -16.80
N LEU A 256 3.78 -5.87 -15.72
CA LEU A 256 2.82 -4.76 -15.69
C LEU A 256 3.51 -3.42 -15.91
N ALA A 257 4.61 -3.15 -15.22
CA ALA A 257 5.33 -1.89 -15.35
C ALA A 257 5.83 -1.66 -16.79
N ALA A 258 6.27 -2.70 -17.50
CA ALA A 258 6.63 -2.62 -18.92
C ALA A 258 5.44 -2.39 -19.86
N ARG A 259 4.22 -2.80 -19.45
CA ARG A 259 2.98 -2.55 -20.21
C ARG A 259 2.38 -1.18 -19.94
N LEU A 260 2.69 -0.57 -18.80
CA LEU A 260 2.18 0.75 -18.40
C LEU A 260 3.01 1.92 -18.95
N CYS A 261 3.81 1.69 -19.99
CA CYS A 261 4.67 2.73 -20.57
C CYS A 261 3.91 3.87 -21.29
N GLY A 262 2.59 3.75 -21.46
CA GLY A 262 1.72 4.84 -21.89
C GLY A 262 1.36 5.84 -20.79
N ILE A 263 1.46 5.47 -19.51
CA ILE A 263 1.26 6.39 -18.37
C ILE A 263 2.45 7.32 -18.28
N ARG A 264 2.28 8.62 -17.99
CA ARG A 264 3.43 9.53 -17.92
C ARG A 264 4.49 9.06 -16.91
N ALA A 265 5.76 9.30 -17.24
CA ALA A 265 6.88 8.85 -16.41
C ALA A 265 6.88 9.45 -14.99
N ASP A 266 6.34 10.65 -14.80
CA ASP A 266 6.18 11.29 -13.50
C ASP A 266 4.99 10.75 -12.67
N ARG A 267 4.20 9.82 -13.24
CA ARG A 267 2.98 9.26 -12.66
C ARG A 267 3.00 7.74 -12.58
N ARG A 268 4.09 7.08 -12.93
CA ARG A 268 4.26 5.63 -12.82
C ARG A 268 5.53 5.31 -12.04
N VAL A 269 5.47 4.31 -11.17
CA VAL A 269 6.63 3.83 -10.45
C VAL A 269 6.52 2.34 -10.15
N LEU A 270 7.63 1.62 -10.25
CA LEU A 270 7.80 0.28 -9.68
C LEU A 270 8.78 0.37 -8.50
N MET A 271 8.28 0.06 -7.31
CA MET A 271 9.01 0.05 -6.05
C MET A 271 9.20 -1.40 -5.58
N VAL A 272 10.46 -1.85 -5.51
CA VAL A 272 10.83 -3.19 -5.05
C VAL A 272 11.38 -3.10 -3.63
N LEU A 273 10.64 -3.66 -2.67
CA LEU A 273 10.95 -3.62 -1.24
C LEU A 273 11.90 -4.78 -0.88
N PRO A 274 13.07 -4.52 -0.27
CA PRO A 274 14.00 -5.58 0.10
C PRO A 274 13.57 -6.33 1.37
N SER A 275 13.94 -7.60 1.43
CA SER A 275 14.07 -8.30 2.71
C SER A 275 15.32 -7.78 3.41
N ASP A 276 15.33 -7.82 4.74
CA ASP A 276 16.49 -7.40 5.51
C ASP A 276 16.59 -8.17 6.84
N GLU A 277 17.78 -8.17 7.44
CA GLU A 277 18.09 -8.86 8.69
C GLU A 277 19.08 -8.06 9.53
N ASN A 278 18.77 -7.88 10.81
CA ASN A 278 19.65 -7.24 11.78
C ASN A 278 19.54 -7.95 13.14
N ASN A 279 20.68 -8.24 13.77
CA ASN A 279 20.76 -8.88 15.08
C ASN A 279 19.88 -10.14 15.23
N GLY A 280 19.81 -10.97 14.18
CA GLY A 280 19.02 -12.20 14.14
C GLY A 280 17.51 -12.02 13.95
N LYS A 281 17.02 -10.77 13.84
CA LYS A 281 15.63 -10.48 13.44
C LYS A 281 15.58 -10.31 11.92
N LYS A 282 14.76 -11.12 11.26
CA LYS A 282 14.58 -11.11 9.82
C LYS A 282 13.21 -10.56 9.43
N VAL A 283 13.19 -9.69 8.42
CA VAL A 283 11.98 -9.21 7.75
C VAL A 283 12.01 -9.72 6.31
N LEU A 284 11.03 -10.53 5.94
CA LEU A 284 10.93 -11.12 4.61
C LEU A 284 9.93 -10.33 3.75
N ALA A 285 10.44 -9.75 2.66
CA ALA A 285 9.62 -9.11 1.62
C ALA A 285 9.06 -10.16 0.64
N GLY A 286 8.29 -11.12 1.15
CA GLY A 286 7.64 -12.18 0.37
C GLY A 286 6.22 -11.80 -0.11
N HIS A 287 5.50 -12.73 -0.74
CA HIS A 287 4.17 -12.45 -1.29
C HIS A 287 3.18 -11.92 -0.24
N GLY A 288 3.13 -12.54 0.94
CA GLY A 288 2.28 -12.11 2.06
C GLY A 288 2.78 -10.90 2.84
N SER A 289 3.85 -10.23 2.40
CA SER A 289 4.45 -9.07 3.07
C SER A 289 3.50 -7.86 3.23
N PRO A 290 2.56 -7.56 2.31
CA PRO A 290 1.57 -6.51 2.50
C PRO A 290 0.46 -6.86 3.52
N GLY A 291 0.70 -7.83 4.39
CA GLY A 291 -0.27 -8.36 5.35
C GLY A 291 -0.06 -7.78 6.74
N ALA A 292 -1.13 -7.23 7.32
CA ALA A 292 -1.16 -6.74 8.69
C ALA A 292 -2.40 -7.28 9.42
N PRO A 293 -2.35 -8.54 9.90
CA PRO A 293 -3.47 -9.18 10.55
C PRO A 293 -3.98 -8.39 11.77
N ASP A 294 -5.30 -8.21 11.87
CA ASP A 294 -5.96 -7.72 13.09
C ASP A 294 -7.17 -8.62 13.42
N SER A 295 -7.17 -9.20 14.61
CA SER A 295 -8.18 -10.15 15.10
C SER A 295 -9.58 -9.56 15.24
N ARG A 296 -9.72 -8.24 15.33
CA ARG A 296 -11.03 -7.56 15.33
C ARG A 296 -11.74 -7.69 13.97
N TYR A 297 -10.97 -7.90 12.90
CA TYR A 297 -11.43 -8.07 11.52
C TYR A 297 -11.56 -9.54 11.11
N ASP A 298 -11.46 -10.49 12.06
CA ASP A 298 -11.64 -11.91 11.79
C ASP A 298 -13.14 -12.26 11.67
N PHE A 299 -13.66 -12.12 10.46
CA PHE A 299 -15.08 -12.28 10.16
C PHE A 299 -15.37 -13.67 9.61
N PRO A 300 -16.43 -14.36 10.09
CA PRO A 300 -16.78 -15.66 9.56
C PRO A 300 -17.22 -15.56 8.09
N LEU A 301 -16.71 -16.49 7.28
CA LEU A 301 -17.08 -16.60 5.87
C LEU A 301 -18.48 -17.22 5.70
N THR A 302 -18.86 -18.15 6.57
CA THR A 302 -20.17 -18.81 6.57
C THR A 302 -21.09 -18.29 7.68
N LYS A 303 -22.40 -18.22 7.42
CA LYS A 303 -23.43 -17.90 8.45
C LYS A 303 -23.65 -19.02 9.47
N ARG A 304 -23.12 -20.22 9.20
CA ARG A 304 -23.24 -21.41 10.04
C ARG A 304 -21.86 -21.90 10.42
N THR A 305 -21.67 -22.12 11.72
CA THR A 305 -20.71 -23.11 12.18
C THR A 305 -21.11 -24.48 11.62
N PRO A 306 -20.15 -25.30 11.12
CA PRO A 306 -20.43 -26.69 10.79
C PRO A 306 -21.07 -27.38 11.99
N ALA A 307 -22.07 -28.24 11.75
CA ALA A 307 -22.68 -29.03 12.83
C ALA A 307 -21.57 -29.84 13.54
N GLY A 308 -21.33 -29.55 14.82
CA GLY A 308 -20.27 -30.18 15.62
C GLY A 308 -19.02 -29.32 15.89
N ALA A 309 -18.92 -28.10 15.33
CA ALA A 309 -17.92 -27.14 15.77
C ALA A 309 -18.39 -26.45 17.06
N ASN A 310 -17.63 -26.61 18.16
CA ASN A 310 -17.84 -25.92 19.44
C ASN A 310 -17.49 -24.42 19.39
N GLU A 311 -17.55 -23.81 18.21
CA GLU A 311 -17.31 -22.38 18.04
C GLU A 311 -18.67 -21.65 18.17
N PRO A 312 -18.79 -20.63 19.04
CA PRO A 312 -19.99 -19.81 19.05
C PRO A 312 -20.17 -19.15 17.68
N ASN A 313 -21.41 -19.08 17.19
CA ASN A 313 -21.72 -18.37 15.95
C ASN A 313 -21.32 -16.88 16.10
N ARG A 314 -20.12 -16.51 15.66
CA ARG A 314 -19.56 -15.18 15.88
C ARG A 314 -20.22 -14.21 14.90
N ALA A 315 -21.18 -13.42 15.34
CA ALA A 315 -21.75 -12.37 14.51
C ALA A 315 -20.66 -11.43 13.99
N ILE A 316 -20.76 -10.99 12.74
CA ILE A 316 -19.89 -9.96 12.19
C ILE A 316 -20.17 -8.67 12.97
N PRO A 317 -19.16 -8.01 13.58
CA PRO A 317 -19.37 -6.78 14.33
C PRO A 317 -19.92 -5.69 13.42
N THR A 318 -20.83 -4.87 13.94
CA THR A 318 -21.30 -3.65 13.26
C THR A 318 -20.50 -2.42 13.68
N HIS A 319 -19.68 -2.54 14.72
CA HIS A 319 -18.84 -1.48 15.28
C HIS A 319 -17.55 -2.09 15.82
N ILE A 320 -16.42 -1.48 15.50
CA ILE A 320 -15.09 -1.88 15.94
C ILE A 320 -14.46 -0.67 16.65
N PRO A 321 -14.25 -0.73 17.98
CA PRO A 321 -13.56 0.34 18.69
C PRO A 321 -12.10 0.40 18.21
N GLY A 322 -11.58 1.62 18.07
CA GLY A 322 -10.17 1.84 17.79
C GLY A 322 -9.28 1.34 18.92
N ARG A 323 -8.03 1.08 18.58
CA ARG A 323 -6.97 0.69 19.51
C ARG A 323 -5.88 1.75 19.55
N SER A 324 -5.19 1.89 20.68
CA SER A 324 -4.05 2.81 20.83
C SER A 324 -2.89 2.39 19.94
N ASP A 325 -2.70 1.08 19.76
CA ASP A 325 -1.58 0.48 19.05
C ASP A 325 -2.02 -0.59 18.07
N PHE A 326 -1.23 -0.81 17.01
CA PHE A 326 -1.52 -1.83 16.01
C PHE A 326 -1.41 -3.25 16.59
N GLU A 327 -2.20 -4.21 16.08
CA GLU A 327 -2.12 -5.59 16.55
C GLU A 327 -0.73 -6.18 16.27
N PRO A 328 0.01 -6.63 17.31
CA PRO A 328 1.29 -7.27 17.09
C PRO A 328 1.08 -8.57 16.31
N SER A 329 1.80 -8.73 15.21
CA SER A 329 1.85 -9.99 14.47
C SER A 329 3.22 -10.15 13.83
N ALA A 330 3.56 -11.38 13.44
CA ALA A 330 4.80 -11.62 12.69
C ALA A 330 4.79 -10.95 11.31
N SER A 331 3.59 -10.67 10.77
CA SER A 331 3.43 -10.02 9.47
C SER A 331 3.50 -8.49 9.58
N LEU A 332 2.98 -7.88 10.65
CA LEU A 332 3.08 -6.44 10.87
C LEU A 332 4.52 -6.03 11.23
N ASN A 333 5.20 -5.37 10.30
CA ASN A 333 6.61 -5.01 10.45
C ASN A 333 6.97 -3.71 9.72
N GLN A 334 8.28 -3.47 9.58
CA GLN A 334 8.87 -2.31 8.94
C GLN A 334 8.28 -2.01 7.54
N LEU A 335 8.05 -3.04 6.73
CA LEU A 335 7.56 -2.89 5.37
C LEU A 335 6.12 -2.41 5.32
N ASP A 336 5.30 -2.66 6.33
CA ASP A 336 3.96 -2.09 6.44
C ASP A 336 4.04 -0.59 6.63
N PHE A 337 4.70 -0.13 7.68
CA PHE A 337 4.74 1.28 8.07
C PHE A 337 5.43 2.16 7.01
N TYR A 338 6.68 1.81 6.67
CA TYR A 338 7.53 2.66 5.82
C TYR A 338 7.48 2.27 4.34
N GLY A 339 6.87 1.14 4.01
CA GLY A 339 6.70 0.67 2.64
C GLY A 339 5.26 0.84 2.17
N TYR A 340 4.42 -0.17 2.38
CA TYR A 340 3.08 -0.25 1.82
C TYR A 340 2.17 0.88 2.31
N TRP A 341 2.08 1.11 3.61
CA TRP A 341 1.17 2.10 4.19
C TRP A 341 1.66 3.51 3.90
N LYS A 342 2.97 3.77 4.00
CA LYS A 342 3.60 5.01 3.53
C LYS A 342 3.11 5.39 2.14
N VAL A 343 3.14 4.45 1.19
CA VAL A 343 2.74 4.73 -0.19
C VAL A 343 1.24 4.93 -0.31
N ILE A 344 0.41 4.12 0.34
CA ILE A 344 -1.06 4.29 0.31
C ILE A 344 -1.46 5.65 0.89
N ASP A 345 -0.92 6.02 2.05
CA ASP A 345 -1.16 7.30 2.71
C ASP A 345 -0.69 8.49 1.87
N ALA A 346 0.51 8.39 1.29
CA ALA A 346 1.02 9.42 0.42
C ALA A 346 0.12 9.60 -0.82
N MET A 347 -0.41 8.51 -1.37
CA MET A 347 -1.34 8.56 -2.49
C MET A 347 -2.70 9.14 -2.07
N THR A 348 -3.29 8.75 -0.94
CA THR A 348 -4.57 9.35 -0.48
C THR A 348 -4.42 10.83 -0.13
N ASP A 349 -3.33 11.24 0.51
CA ASP A 349 -2.99 12.64 0.78
C ASP A 349 -2.83 13.42 -0.54
N SER A 350 -2.23 12.80 -1.57
CA SER A 350 -2.08 13.43 -2.89
C SER A 350 -3.41 13.74 -3.57
N LEU A 351 -4.43 12.90 -3.35
CA LEU A 351 -5.77 13.11 -3.90
C LEU A 351 -6.47 14.27 -3.21
N ARG A 352 -6.26 14.44 -1.90
CA ARG A 352 -6.74 15.60 -1.15
C ARG A 352 -6.04 16.89 -1.61
N ASP A 353 -4.72 16.83 -1.77
CA ASP A 353 -3.88 18.03 -1.97
C ASP A 353 -3.73 18.40 -3.46
N GLY A 354 -4.13 17.51 -4.38
CA GLY A 354 -4.00 17.71 -5.82
C GLY A 354 -2.55 17.69 -6.33
N LYS A 355 -1.61 17.13 -5.55
CA LYS A 355 -0.16 17.14 -5.83
C LYS A 355 0.43 15.74 -5.69
N LEU A 356 1.18 15.30 -6.71
CA LEU A 356 1.91 14.02 -6.67
C LEU A 356 2.90 13.99 -5.49
N PRO A 357 2.94 12.89 -4.72
CA PRO A 357 3.72 12.83 -3.50
C PRO A 357 5.17 12.40 -3.79
N ASP A 358 6.13 13.16 -3.27
CA ASP A 358 7.57 12.83 -3.40
C ASP A 358 7.92 11.47 -2.76
N ALA A 359 7.15 11.02 -1.77
CA ALA A 359 7.31 9.69 -1.15
C ALA A 359 6.98 8.52 -2.11
N VAL A 360 6.39 8.78 -3.27
CA VAL A 360 6.00 7.77 -4.27
C VAL A 360 6.60 8.08 -5.64
N PHE A 361 6.60 9.35 -6.07
CA PHE A 361 7.09 9.77 -7.40
C PHE A 361 8.30 10.71 -7.32
N GLY A 362 9.01 10.73 -6.19
CA GLY A 362 10.16 11.62 -5.95
C GLY A 362 11.42 11.30 -6.77
N ASN A 363 11.43 10.20 -7.52
CA ASN A 363 12.55 9.75 -8.35
C ASN A 363 13.87 9.58 -7.57
N GLY A 364 13.83 8.82 -6.48
CA GLY A 364 14.99 8.47 -5.65
C GLY A 364 15.25 9.43 -4.49
N THR A 365 14.27 10.25 -4.10
CA THR A 365 14.40 11.09 -2.90
C THR A 365 14.50 10.25 -1.63
N PRO A 366 15.13 10.75 -0.56
CA PRO A 366 15.19 10.04 0.72
C PRO A 366 13.80 9.62 1.22
N GLU A 367 12.78 10.48 1.10
CA GLU A 367 11.40 10.15 1.49
C GLU A 367 10.86 8.92 0.75
N GLN A 368 11.18 8.79 -0.54
CA GLN A 368 10.74 7.68 -1.37
C GLN A 368 11.45 6.37 -0.96
N LEU A 369 12.76 6.42 -0.75
CA LEU A 369 13.59 5.24 -0.53
C LEU A 369 13.59 4.73 0.91
N TYR A 370 13.29 5.60 1.88
CA TYR A 370 13.38 5.31 3.31
C TYR A 370 12.41 4.20 3.74
N LEU A 371 12.98 3.17 4.41
CA LEU A 371 12.23 2.09 5.06
C LEU A 371 12.41 2.11 6.58
N GLY A 372 12.88 3.21 7.18
CA GLY A 372 13.14 3.29 8.61
C GLY A 372 14.47 2.70 9.05
N ARG A 373 14.63 2.54 10.36
CA ARG A 373 15.85 2.02 11.01
C ARG A 373 15.51 0.82 11.88
N TRP A 374 16.49 -0.06 12.05
CA TRP A 374 16.44 -1.12 13.05
C TRP A 374 16.52 -0.56 14.48
N PRO A 375 16.13 -1.34 15.51
CA PRO A 375 16.17 -0.87 16.90
C PRO A 375 17.56 -0.45 17.40
N ASP A 376 18.64 -0.95 16.81
CA ASP A 376 20.02 -0.56 17.11
C ASP A 376 20.45 0.74 16.40
N GLY A 377 19.54 1.34 15.63
CA GLY A 377 19.81 2.52 14.83
C GLY A 377 20.46 2.24 13.47
N SER A 378 20.73 0.99 13.08
CA SER A 378 21.20 0.75 11.71
C SER A 378 20.08 1.03 10.69
N GLU A 379 20.43 1.52 9.50
CA GLU A 379 19.44 1.76 8.44
C GLU A 379 18.84 0.44 7.94
N TYR A 380 17.55 0.45 7.65
CA TYR A 380 16.93 -0.63 6.90
C TYR A 380 17.27 -0.46 5.42
N THR A 381 17.57 -1.56 4.72
CA THR A 381 17.93 -1.58 3.30
C THR A 381 16.90 -0.79 2.48
N PRO A 382 17.29 0.25 1.70
CA PRO A 382 16.33 1.12 1.03
C PRO A 382 15.52 0.45 -0.08
N ILE A 383 14.36 1.03 -0.42
CA ILE A 383 13.56 0.61 -1.59
C ILE A 383 14.41 0.68 -2.87
N LYS A 384 14.29 -0.32 -3.73
CA LYS A 384 14.85 -0.26 -5.09
C LYS A 384 13.79 0.22 -6.08
N LEU A 385 14.08 1.26 -6.84
CA LEU A 385 13.22 1.71 -7.94
C LEU A 385 13.62 0.99 -9.24
N GLU A 386 12.63 0.55 -10.01
CA GLU A 386 12.84 0.01 -11.36
C GLU A 386 12.04 0.82 -12.39
N GLN A 387 12.64 1.07 -13.55
CA GLN A 387 12.06 1.88 -14.64
C GLN A 387 12.13 1.08 -15.95
N PRO A 388 11.17 0.16 -16.19
CA PRO A 388 11.22 -0.76 -17.33
C PRO A 388 10.84 -0.13 -18.68
N CYS A 389 10.46 1.16 -18.69
CA CYS A 389 10.02 1.88 -19.88
C CYS A 389 11.14 2.70 -20.56
N SER A 390 12.37 2.21 -20.45
CA SER A 390 13.59 2.87 -20.94
C SER A 390 13.53 3.23 -22.41
#